data_AF-Q96WB1-F1
#
_entry.id   AF-Q96WB1-F1
#
_cell.length_a   1.000
_cell.length_b   1.000
_cell.length_c   1.000
_cell.angle_alpha   90.00
_cell.angle_beta   90.00
_cell.angle_gamma   90.00
#
_symmetry.space_group_name_H-M   'P 1'
#
loop_
_entity.id
_entity.type
_entity.pdbx_description
1 polymer ?
#
loop_
_entity_poly.entity_id
_entity_poly.type
_entity_poly.pdbx_seq_one_letter_code
_entity_poly.pdbx_strand_id
1 'polypeptide(L)' 'RIFLECVYEALENAGIPTHEITGKNVGVFAGGSYPDYEINNTRDISAIPMYAATGTAIALQANRISHYFDLNGPSVT' A
#
# COMPACT_ATOMS: atom_id res chain seq x y z
N ARG A 1 2.20 -5.20 4.06
CA ARG A 1 1.31 -6.16 4.77
C ARG A 1 0.72 -5.52 6.01
N ILE A 2 1.49 -5.32 7.09
CA ILE A 2 1.02 -4.68 8.34
C ILE A 2 0.33 -3.33 8.08
N PHE A 3 0.88 -2.53 7.18
CA PHE A 3 0.29 -1.22 6.87
C PHE A 3 -1.16 -1.31 6.36
N LEU A 4 -1.50 -2.32 5.55
CA LEU A 4 -2.87 -2.52 5.06
C LEU A 4 -3.82 -2.94 6.19
N GLU A 5 -3.34 -3.81 7.09
CA GLU A 5 -4.08 -4.26 8.27
C GLU A 5 -4.36 -3.07 9.21
N CYS A 6 -3.36 -2.23 9.49
CA CYS A 6 -3.53 -1.02 10.30
C CYS A 6 -4.51 -0.02 9.70
N VAL A 7 -4.52 0.15 8.36
CA VAL A 7 -5.49 1.04 7.71
C VAL A 7 -6.91 0.50 7.85
N TYR A 8 -7.10 -0.81 7.68
CA TYR A 8 -8.39 -1.45 7.89
C TYR A 8 -8.87 -1.26 9.34
N GLU A 9 -8.01 -1.55 10.32
CA GLU A 9 -8.32 -1.35 11.75
C GLU A 9 -8.62 0.11 12.08
N ALA A 10 -7.92 1.06 11.47
CA ALA A 10 -8.18 2.49 11.67
C ALA A 10 -9.56 2.90 11.14
N LEU A 11 -9.98 2.37 9.99
CA LEU A 11 -11.31 2.63 9.43
C LEU A 11 -12.41 2.03 10.32
N GLU A 12 -12.24 0.79 10.77
CA GLU A 12 -13.17 0.13 11.71
C GLU A 12 -13.25 0.89 13.05
N ASN A 13 -12.11 1.34 13.57
CA ASN A 13 -12.06 2.14 14.80
C ASN A 13 -12.81 3.48 14.65
N ALA A 14 -12.74 4.09 13.47
CA ALA A 14 -13.49 5.30 13.14
C ALA A 14 -14.98 5.03 12.87
N GLY A 15 -15.41 3.76 12.86
CA GLY A 15 -16.78 3.37 12.51
C GLY A 15 -17.13 3.61 11.04
N ILE A 16 -16.13 3.66 10.15
CA ILE A 16 -16.30 3.88 8.71
C ILE A 16 -16.24 2.52 8.01
N PRO A 17 -17.38 1.96 7.57
CA PRO A 17 -17.36 0.70 6.87
C PRO A 17 -16.78 0.88 5.46
N THR A 18 -16.07 -0.14 4.97
CA THR A 18 -15.33 -0.06 3.68
C THR A 18 -16.20 0.30 2.49
N HIS A 19 -17.45 -0.18 2.44
CA HIS A 19 -18.39 0.11 1.35
C HIS A 19 -18.77 1.59 1.25
N GLU A 20 -18.61 2.38 2.32
CA GLU A 20 -18.86 3.81 2.27
C GLU A 20 -17.75 4.59 1.56
N ILE A 21 -16.55 4.06 1.44
CA ILE A 21 -15.40 4.75 0.84
C ILE A 21 -14.99 4.18 -0.53
N THR A 22 -15.45 2.97 -0.86
CA THR A 22 -15.26 2.34 -2.17
C THR A 22 -15.71 3.26 -3.31
N GLY A 23 -14.86 3.45 -4.30
CA GLY A 23 -15.06 4.30 -5.48
C GLY A 23 -14.95 5.80 -5.22
N LYS A 24 -14.79 6.24 -3.96
CA LYS A 24 -14.76 7.68 -3.62
C LYS A 24 -13.41 8.32 -3.90
N ASN A 25 -13.45 9.65 -4.08
CA ASN A 25 -12.25 10.48 -4.21
C ASN A 25 -11.61 10.72 -2.83
N VAL A 26 -10.95 9.67 -2.31
CA VAL A 26 -10.21 9.68 -1.05
C VAL A 26 -8.72 9.52 -1.36
N GLY A 27 -7.89 10.43 -0.85
CA GLY A 27 -6.44 10.38 -1.02
C GLY A 27 -5.75 9.49 0.01
N VAL A 28 -4.64 8.87 -0.38
CA VAL A 28 -3.76 8.09 0.48
C VAL A 28 -2.37 8.72 0.41
N PHE A 29 -1.86 9.13 1.58
CA PHE A 29 -0.53 9.71 1.73
C PHE A 29 0.23 8.85 2.74
N ALA A 30 1.24 8.12 2.27
CA ALA A 30 2.05 7.23 3.10
C ALA A 30 3.42 7.86 3.33
N GLY A 31 3.88 7.91 4.58
CA GLY A 31 5.25 8.30 4.89
C GLY A 31 6.10 7.05 5.10
N GLY A 32 7.13 6.88 4.28
CA GLY A 32 8.07 5.76 4.39
C GLY A 32 9.46 6.17 3.96
N SER A 33 10.46 5.64 4.65
CA SER A 33 11.86 5.77 4.27
C SER A 33 12.48 4.38 4.16
N TYR A 34 13.48 4.25 3.30
CA TYR A 34 14.30 3.04 3.09
C TYR A 34 13.51 1.76 2.78
N PRO A 35 13.40 1.35 1.49
CA PRO A 35 12.73 0.11 1.12
C PRO A 35 13.63 -1.12 1.32
N ASP A 36 13.97 -1.44 2.58
CA ASP A 36 14.89 -2.53 2.91
C ASP A 36 14.45 -3.88 2.33
N TYR A 37 13.14 -4.13 2.30
CA TYR A 37 12.56 -5.33 1.69
C TYR A 37 12.83 -5.42 0.18
N GLU A 38 12.72 -4.30 -0.53
CA GLU A 38 13.02 -4.24 -1.97
C GLU A 38 14.50 -4.50 -2.22
N ILE A 39 15.37 -3.83 -1.47
CA ILE A 39 16.82 -3.97 -1.54
C ILE A 39 17.24 -5.43 -1.29
N ASN A 40 16.69 -6.05 -0.24
CA ASN A 40 17.05 -7.42 0.10
C ASN A 40 16.52 -8.44 -0.91
N ASN A 41 15.32 -8.22 -1.46
CA ASN A 41 14.73 -9.10 -2.48
C ASN A 41 15.38 -8.97 -3.86
N THR A 42 16.05 -7.86 -4.15
CA THR A 42 16.70 -7.60 -5.44
C THR A 42 18.22 -7.78 -5.40
N ARG A 43 18.76 -8.23 -4.26
CA ARG A 43 20.21 -8.39 -4.06
C ARG A 43 20.85 -9.41 -5.01
N ASP A 44 20.14 -10.49 -5.30
CA ASP A 44 20.58 -11.52 -6.25
C ASP A 44 19.76 -11.43 -7.54
N ILE A 45 20.41 -10.97 -8.61
CA ILE A 45 19.80 -10.75 -9.92
C ILE A 45 19.22 -12.04 -10.51
N SER A 46 19.82 -13.20 -10.20
CA SER A 46 19.37 -14.49 -10.72
C SER A 46 18.14 -15.05 -10.00
N ALA A 47 17.84 -14.53 -8.82
CA ALA A 47 16.78 -15.02 -7.93
C ALA A 47 15.67 -13.98 -7.66
N ILE A 48 15.64 -12.88 -8.41
CA ILE A 48 14.63 -11.83 -8.21
C ILE A 48 13.22 -12.42 -8.43
N PRO A 49 12.32 -12.33 -7.43
CA PRO A 49 10.95 -12.75 -7.61
C PRO A 49 10.23 -11.93 -8.68
N MET A 50 9.47 -12.59 -9.55
CA MET A 50 8.74 -11.93 -10.65
C MET A 50 7.82 -10.78 -10.17
N TYR A 51 7.27 -10.89 -8.96
CA TYR A 51 6.36 -9.90 -8.39
C TYR A 51 7.03 -8.88 -7.47
N ALA A 52 8.37 -8.87 -7.35
CA ALA A 52 9.10 -8.00 -6.43
C ALA A 52 8.75 -6.52 -6.62
N ALA A 53 8.71 -6.03 -7.86
CA ALA A 53 8.37 -4.64 -8.16
C ALA A 53 6.98 -4.24 -7.62
N THR A 54 5.96 -5.07 -7.85
CA THR A 54 4.62 -4.81 -7.30
C THR A 54 4.53 -5.09 -5.80
N GLY A 55 5.44 -5.90 -5.25
CA GLY A 55 5.44 -6.35 -3.86
C GLY A 55 6.04 -5.35 -2.88
N THR A 56 7.15 -4.72 -3.27
CA THR A 56 8.03 -4.00 -2.34
C THR A 56 8.40 -2.57 -2.76
N ALA A 57 8.07 -2.13 -3.97
CA ALA A 57 8.37 -0.77 -4.40
C ALA A 57 7.78 0.28 -3.43
N ILE A 58 8.50 1.38 -3.19
CA ILE A 58 8.07 2.43 -2.25
C ILE A 58 6.66 2.93 -2.56
N ALA A 59 6.37 3.26 -3.82
CA ALA A 59 5.05 3.77 -4.24
C ALA A 59 3.88 2.79 -3.94
N LEU A 60 4.17 1.50 -3.77
CA LEU A 60 3.15 0.49 -3.45
C LEU A 60 2.69 0.58 -1.99
N GLN A 61 3.37 1.34 -1.14
CA GLN A 61 2.90 1.62 0.23
C GLN A 61 1.55 2.34 0.20
N ALA A 62 1.41 3.43 -0.57
CA ALA A 62 0.14 4.11 -0.77
C ALA A 62 -0.74 3.43 -1.82
N ASN A 63 -0.17 3.05 -2.98
CA ASN A 63 -0.96 2.55 -4.10
C ASN A 63 -1.69 1.23 -3.79
N ARG A 64 -1.13 0.35 -2.95
CA ARG A 64 -1.82 -0.89 -2.56
C ARG A 64 -3.05 -0.62 -1.69
N ILE A 65 -3.02 0.44 -0.87
CA ILE A 65 -4.18 0.84 -0.07
C ILE A 65 -5.25 1.39 -1.01
N SER A 66 -4.89 2.33 -1.88
CA SER A 66 -5.82 2.88 -2.87
C SER A 66 -6.45 1.77 -3.73
N HIS A 67 -5.65 0.82 -4.20
CA HIS A 67 -6.14 -0.30 -5.00
C HIS A 67 -7.02 -1.27 -4.20
N TYR A 68 -6.70 -1.57 -2.95
CA TYR A 68 -7.47 -2.54 -2.15
C TYR A 68 -8.83 -2.00 -1.73
N PHE A 69 -8.91 -0.72 -1.36
CA PHE A 69 -10.16 -0.08 -0.93
C PHE A 69 -10.92 0.62 -2.08
N ASP A 70 -10.41 0.54 -3.31
CA ASP A 70 -10.96 1.21 -4.51
C ASP A 70 -11.07 2.74 -4.33
N LEU A 71 -9.98 3.39 -3.91
CA LEU A 71 -9.94 4.82 -3.67
C LEU A 71 -9.40 5.55 -4.90
N ASN A 72 -10.18 6.50 -5.42
CA ASN A 72 -9.90 7.22 -6.67
C ASN A 72 -9.20 8.57 -6.48
N GLY A 73 -8.78 8.90 -5.26
CA GLY A 73 -8.04 10.14 -4.97
C GLY A 73 -6.53 10.00 -5.15
N PRO A 74 -5.76 11.06 -4.83
CA PRO A 74 -4.30 11.06 -4.94
C PRO A 74 -3.68 9.93 -4.09
N SER A 75 -2.72 9.19 -4.65
CA SER A 75 -1.97 8.17 -3.92
C SER A 75 -0.47 8.48 -3.99
N VAL A 76 0.11 8.85 -2.85
CA VAL A 76 1.48 9.39 -2.78
C VAL A 76 2.22 8.75 -1.61
N THR A 77 3.49 8.40 -1.85
CA THR A 77 4.45 7.95 -0.84
C THR A 77 5.63 8.89 -0.81
#